data_AF-A0A3D9RIK8-F1
#
_entry.id   AF-A0A3D9RIK8-F1
#
_cell.length_a   1.000
_cell.length_b   1.000
_cell.length_c   1.000
_cell.angle_alpha   90.00
_cell.angle_beta   90.00
_cell.angle_gamma   90.00
#
_symmetry.space_group_name_H-M   'P 1'
#
loop_
_entity.id
_entity.type
_entity.pdbx_description
1 polymer ?
#
loop_
_entity_poly.entity_id
_entity_poly.type
_entity_poly.pdbx_seq_one_letter_code
_entity_poly.pdbx_strand_id
1 'polypeptide(L)' 'MANCTINECDKPVKAKQMCSMHHQRWRRHGDPVVTKVRQSAEPTACKWVNCDRLTVSKGFCSKHYYIYRMQNVQKVQVNS' A
#
# COMPACT_ATOMS: atom_id res chain seq x y z
N MET A 1 7.60 9.31 29.64
CA MET A 1 7.05 8.92 28.32
C MET A 1 5.64 8.38 28.53
N ALA A 2 4.68 8.78 27.71
CA ALA A 2 3.37 8.12 27.67
C ALA A 2 3.39 7.02 26.60
N ASN A 3 2.83 5.85 26.94
CA ASN A 3 2.69 4.72 26.03
C ASN A 3 1.32 4.77 25.35
N CYS A 4 1.20 4.11 24.19
CA CYS A 4 -0.05 4.07 23.44
C CYS A 4 -1.20 3.52 24.29
N THR A 5 -2.38 4.13 24.23
CA THR A 5 -3.58 3.64 24.93
C THR A 5 -4.23 2.38 24.33
N ILE A 6 -3.64 1.83 23.26
CA ILE A 6 -4.17 0.62 22.63
C ILE A 6 -3.54 -0.58 23.33
N ASN A 7 -4.39 -1.55 23.70
CA ASN A 7 -3.96 -2.79 24.33
C ASN A 7 -2.84 -3.46 23.51
N GLU A 8 -1.84 -3.98 24.23
CA GLU A 8 -0.68 -4.66 23.63
C GLU A 8 0.17 -3.76 22.72
N CYS A 9 0.34 -2.48 23.08
CA CYS A 9 1.19 -1.54 22.33
C CYS A 9 2.07 -0.66 23.24
N ASP A 10 3.31 -1.07 23.42
CA ASP A 10 4.34 -0.33 24.19
C ASP A 10 5.04 0.79 23.39
N LYS A 11 4.50 1.16 22.23
CA LYS A 11 5.09 2.24 21.42
C LYS A 11 4.78 3.60 22.04
N PRO A 12 5.72 4.57 21.97
CA PRO A 12 5.51 5.90 22.54
C PRO A 12 4.37 6.65 21.83
N VAL A 13 3.61 7.40 22.62
CA VAL A 13 2.56 8.30 22.12
C VAL A 13 3.18 9.37 21.23
N LYS A 14 2.57 9.59 20.08
CA LYS A 14 2.91 10.69 19.17
C LYS A 14 1.82 11.75 19.08
N ALA A 15 0.55 11.34 19.10
CA ALA A 15 -0.60 12.25 19.05
C ALA A 15 -1.86 11.53 19.55
N LYS A 16 -2.80 12.28 20.13
CA LYS A 16 -4.11 11.75 20.60
C LYS A 16 -3.99 10.52 21.51
N GLN A 17 -3.00 10.48 22.41
CA GLN A 17 -2.73 9.34 23.30
C GLN A 17 -2.38 8.02 22.57
N MET A 18 -2.02 8.11 21.29
CA MET A 18 -1.76 6.96 20.43
C MET A 18 -0.38 7.05 19.79
N CYS A 19 0.21 5.89 19.49
CA CYS A 19 1.44 5.82 18.71
C CYS A 19 1.19 6.25 17.26
N SER A 20 2.27 6.53 16.52
CA SER A 20 2.20 6.98 15.11
C SER A 20 1.37 6.04 14.22
N MET A 21 1.53 4.73 14.40
CA MET A 21 0.81 3.70 13.65
C MET A 21 -0.69 3.72 13.94
N HIS A 22 -1.09 3.67 15.22
CA HIS A 22 -2.49 3.67 15.62
C HIS A 22 -3.19 4.97 15.26
N HIS A 23 -2.53 6.11 15.45
CA HIS A 23 -3.07 7.40 15.01
C HIS A 23 -3.26 7.44 13.47
N GLN A 24 -2.34 6.86 12.70
CA GLN A 24 -2.47 6.77 11.24
C GLN A 24 -3.62 5.85 10.80
N ARG A 25 -3.79 4.69 11.44
CA ARG A 25 -4.92 3.78 11.19
C ARG A 25 -6.25 4.45 11.50
N TRP A 26 -6.36 5.08 12.67
CA TRP A 26 -7.53 5.86 13.06
C TRP A 26 -7.85 6.97 12.06
N ARG A 27 -6.85 7.74 11.59
CA ARG A 27 -7.08 8.78 10.58
C ARG A 27 -7.57 8.27 9.23
N ARG A 28 -7.20 7.05 8.83
CA ARG A 28 -7.60 6.47 7.53
C ARG A 28 -8.91 5.68 7.59
N HIS A 29 -9.20 5.06 8.72
CA HIS A 29 -10.23 4.03 8.83
C HIS A 29 -11.21 4.25 9.99
N GLY A 30 -11.00 5.26 10.83
CA GLY A 30 -11.82 5.52 12.03
C GLY A 30 -11.50 4.62 13.23
N ASP A 31 -10.75 3.54 13.02
CA ASP A 31 -10.40 2.56 14.06
C ASP A 31 -8.87 2.31 14.06
N PRO A 32 -8.20 2.47 15.21
CA PRO A 32 -6.77 2.25 15.33
C PRO A 32 -6.34 0.79 15.25
N VAL A 33 -7.19 -0.16 15.64
CA VAL A 33 -6.82 -1.57 15.75
C VAL A 33 -6.93 -2.27 14.39
N VAL A 34 -7.61 -1.64 13.42
CA VAL A 34 -7.76 -2.15 12.05
C VAL A 34 -6.41 -2.59 11.48
N THR A 35 -6.29 -3.91 11.35
CA THR A 35 -5.17 -4.57 10.71
C THR A 35 -5.70 -5.23 9.45
N LYS A 36 -5.71 -4.50 8.34
CA LYS A 36 -6.00 -5.10 7.03
C LYS A 36 -4.79 -5.89 6.60
N VAL A 37 -4.90 -7.22 6.66
CA VAL A 37 -3.93 -8.09 5.98
C VAL A 37 -3.99 -7.78 4.49
N ARG A 38 -2.83 -7.52 3.89
CA ARG A 38 -2.76 -7.31 2.45
C ARG A 38 -2.99 -8.67 1.80
N GLN A 39 -4.18 -8.90 1.29
CA GLN A 39 -4.45 -10.06 0.45
C GLN A 39 -3.66 -9.87 -0.86
N SER A 40 -2.56 -10.61 -1.00
CA SER A 40 -1.89 -10.75 -2.28
C SER A 40 -2.85 -11.48 -3.20
N ALA A 41 -3.25 -10.83 -4.31
CA ALA A 41 -3.96 -11.53 -5.36
C ALA A 41 -3.08 -12.67 -5.90
N GLU A 42 -3.70 -13.79 -6.27
CA GLU A 42 -3.00 -14.91 -6.90
C GLU A 42 -2.22 -14.42 -8.13
N PRO A 43 -0.92 -14.77 -8.27
CA PRO A 43 -0.14 -14.37 -9.42
C PRO A 43 -0.73 -14.98 -10.70
N THR A 44 -1.09 -14.13 -11.66
CA THR A 44 -1.58 -14.53 -12.99
C THR A 44 -0.49 -14.34 -14.03
N ALA A 45 -0.75 -14.70 -15.29
CA ALA A 45 0.15 -14.39 -16.39
C ALA A 45 0.16 -12.87 -16.68
N CYS A 46 1.34 -12.33 -17.03
CA CYS A 46 1.48 -10.93 -17.39
C CYS A 46 0.63 -10.58 -18.62
N LYS A 47 -0.15 -9.50 -18.53
CA LYS A 47 -0.98 -8.98 -19.64
C LYS A 47 -0.18 -8.41 -20.83
N TRP A 48 1.15 -8.48 -20.79
CA TRP A 48 1.98 -7.92 -21.84
C TRP A 48 2.15 -8.96 -22.95
N VAL A 49 2.09 -8.51 -24.21
CA VAL A 49 2.18 -9.40 -25.37
C VAL A 49 3.50 -10.19 -25.33
N ASN A 50 3.42 -11.52 -25.49
CA ASN A 50 4.56 -12.44 -25.44
C ASN A 50 5.36 -12.35 -24.12
N CYS A 51 4.67 -12.40 -22.98
CA CYS A 51 5.32 -12.43 -21.68
C CYS A 51 4.68 -13.43 -20.72
N ASP A 52 5.38 -14.54 -20.46
CA ASP A 52 4.88 -15.63 -19.60
C ASP A 52 5.23 -15.47 -18.11
N ARG A 53 5.81 -14.34 -17.72
CA ARG A 53 6.13 -14.07 -16.31
C ARG A 53 4.88 -13.80 -15.48
N LEU A 54 4.95 -14.17 -14.21
CA LEU A 54 3.88 -13.93 -13.25
C LEU A 54 3.71 -12.45 -12.90
N THR A 55 2.46 -12.07 -12.63
CA THR A 55 2.09 -10.70 -12.27
C THR A 55 2.47 -10.36 -10.84
N VAL A 56 2.96 -9.14 -10.64
CA VAL A 56 3.24 -8.57 -9.30
C VAL A 56 2.24 -7.49 -8.92
N SER A 57 1.72 -6.75 -9.90
CA SER A 57 0.80 -5.64 -9.67
C SER A 57 0.07 -5.27 -10.96
N LYS A 58 -1.20 -4.89 -10.85
CA LYS A 58 -2.03 -4.37 -11.96
C LYS A 58 -2.08 -5.28 -13.21
N GLY A 59 -1.83 -6.58 -13.05
CA GLY A 59 -1.80 -7.53 -14.18
C GLY A 59 -0.49 -7.53 -14.97
N PHE A 60 0.59 -6.93 -14.45
CA PHE A 60 1.90 -6.93 -15.10
C PHE A 60 2.98 -7.58 -14.21
N CYS A 61 3.97 -8.21 -14.83
CA CYS A 61 5.20 -8.61 -14.15
C CYS A 61 6.01 -7.36 -13.75
N SER A 62 7.03 -7.51 -12.89
CA SER A 62 7.80 -6.37 -12.36
C SER A 62 8.32 -5.41 -13.45
N LYS A 63 8.93 -5.95 -14.51
CA LYS A 63 9.46 -5.15 -15.64
C LYS A 63 8.35 -4.39 -16.37
N HIS A 64 7.24 -5.07 -16.70
CA HIS A 64 6.15 -4.46 -17.44
C HIS A 64 5.30 -3.52 -16.57
N TYR A 65 5.23 -3.74 -15.26
CA TYR A 65 4.64 -2.80 -14.32
C TYR A 65 5.45 -1.49 -14.25
N TYR A 66 6.78 -1.57 -14.29
CA TYR A 66 7.64 -0.39 -14.36
C TYR A 66 7.37 0.42 -15.63
N ILE A 67 7.35 -0.23 -16.80
CA ILE A 67 7.07 0.44 -18.09
C ILE A 67 5.65 1.03 -18.08
N TYR A 68 4.65 0.26 -17.65
CA TYR A 68 3.28 0.73 -17.49
C TYR A 68 3.23 1.99 -16.62
N ARG A 69 3.90 1.99 -15.46
CA ARG A 69 3.96 3.15 -14.57
C ARG A 69 4.59 4.37 -15.26
N MET A 70 5.67 4.20 -16.01
CA MET A 70 6.33 5.30 -16.73
C MET A 70 5.45 5.89 -17.83
N GLN A 71 4.74 5.05 -18.60
CA GLN A 71 3.80 5.53 -19.63
C GLN A 71 2.60 6.29 -19.03
N ASN A 72 2.09 5.83 -17.89
CA ASN A 72 0.99 6.53 -17.21
C ASN A 72 1.43 7.89 -16.64
N VAL A 73 2.71 8.05 -16.25
CA VAL A 73 3.25 9.34 -15.82
C VAL A 73 3.36 10.31 -17.01
N GLN A 74 3.83 9.82 -18.17
CA GLN A 74 3.97 10.65 -19.38
C GLN A 74 2.61 11.15 -19.92
N LYS A 75 1.55 10.33 -19.83
CA LYS A 75 0.18 10.74 -20.21
C LYS A 75 -0.41 11.85 -19.34
N VAL A 76 0.06 12.02 -18.11
CA VAL A 76 -0.38 13.11 -17.22
C VAL A 76 0.23 14.46 -17.65
N GLN A 77 1.39 14.46 -18.31
CA GLN A 77 2.11 15.69 -18.68
C GLN A 77 1.71 16.30 -20.03
N VAL A 78 0.86 15.63 -20.82
CA VAL A 78 0.45 16.10 -22.17
C VAL A 78 -0.99 16.62 -22.19
N ASN A 79 -1.74 16.47 -21.09
CA ASN A 79 -3.11 16.98 -20.96
C ASN A 79 -3.18 18.26 -20.09
N SER A 80 -2.21 19.17 -20.25
CA SER A 80 -2.22 20.53 -19.69
C SER A 80 -1.92 21.55 -20.76
#